data_AF-A0A6L8GCA0-F1
#
_entry.id   AF-A0A6L8GCA0-F1
#
_cell.length_a   1.000
_cell.length_b   1.000
_cell.length_c   1.000
_cell.angle_alpha   90.00
_cell.angle_beta   90.00
_cell.angle_gamma   90.00
#
_symmetry.space_group_name_H-M   'P 1'
#
loop_
_entity.id
_entity.type
_entity.pdbx_description
1 polymer ?
#
loop_
_entity_poly.entity_id
_entity_poly.type
_entity_poly.pdbx_seq_one_letter_code
_entity_poly.pdbx_strand_id
1 'polypeptide(L)'
;MRRTGTEQTTRRRWHEVWKEQCEAAGSIRLQYGVASAFDYAVGEKLLNFAEAAEEHPEFSRALPQIFSELRRMFTPEEIKEHLARIESARLQRAMEAMDVYDPALDDLAASDAEAQRFEFVKELLTAPALGTS
;
A
#
# COMPACT_ATOMS: atom_id res chain seq x y z
N MET A 1 11.45 32.72 6.61
CA MET A 1 10.53 31.67 7.08
C MET A 1 9.20 31.79 6.32
N ARG A 2 9.08 31.16 5.14
CA ARG A 2 7.82 31.00 4.38
C ARG A 2 7.95 29.74 3.52
N ARG A 3 7.44 28.61 4.01
CA ARG A 3 7.14 27.39 3.22
C ARG A 3 5.63 27.19 3.28
N THR A 4 4.84 27.81 2.40
CA THR A 4 3.37 27.74 2.54
C THR A 4 2.55 27.74 1.24
N GLY A 5 3.17 27.74 0.05
CA GLY A 5 2.43 27.76 -1.22
C GLY A 5 2.33 26.39 -1.89
N THR A 6 3.49 25.81 -2.24
CA THR A 6 3.57 24.61 -3.08
C THR A 6 3.31 23.32 -2.31
N GLU A 7 3.88 23.16 -1.11
CA GLU A 7 3.69 21.97 -0.24
C GLU A 7 2.23 21.75 0.19
N GLN A 8 1.46 22.83 0.40
CA GLN A 8 0.03 22.72 0.76
C GLN A 8 -0.85 22.35 -0.45
N THR A 9 -0.55 22.87 -1.65
CA THR A 9 -1.31 22.53 -2.86
C THR A 9 -0.99 21.13 -3.35
N THR A 10 0.27 20.68 -3.26
CA THR A 10 0.61 19.27 -3.49
C THR A 10 -0.07 18.39 -2.45
N ARG A 11 0.01 18.68 -1.14
CA ARG A 11 -0.71 17.89 -0.11
C ARG A 11 -2.21 17.77 -0.36
N ARG A 12 -2.87 18.85 -0.79
CA ARG A 12 -4.28 18.80 -1.17
C ARG A 12 -4.53 17.93 -2.41
N ARG A 13 -3.65 17.96 -3.41
CA ARG A 13 -3.76 17.01 -4.53
C ARG A 13 -3.49 15.57 -4.10
N TRP A 14 -2.53 15.35 -3.21
CA TRP A 14 -2.13 14.01 -2.76
C TRP A 14 -3.25 13.24 -2.04
N HIS A 15 -4.16 13.91 -1.32
CA HIS A 15 -5.36 13.26 -0.74
C HIS A 15 -6.43 12.89 -1.78
N GLU A 16 -6.28 13.32 -3.04
CA GLU A 16 -7.14 12.99 -4.18
C GLU A 16 -6.44 12.08 -5.21
N VAL A 17 -5.10 12.10 -5.26
CA VAL A 17 -4.26 11.29 -6.16
C VAL A 17 -4.60 9.79 -6.08
N TRP A 18 -5.00 9.28 -4.91
CA TRP A 18 -5.38 7.87 -4.78
C TRP A 18 -6.50 7.46 -5.74
N LYS A 19 -7.41 8.36 -6.12
CA LYS A 19 -8.47 8.08 -7.10
C LYS A 19 -7.88 7.79 -8.49
N GLU A 20 -6.95 8.64 -8.93
CA GLU A 20 -6.23 8.44 -10.20
C GLU A 20 -5.41 7.15 -10.18
N GLN A 21 -4.81 6.80 -9.03
CA GLN A 21 -4.09 5.53 -8.89
C GLN A 21 -5.05 4.32 -8.93
N CYS A 22 -6.26 4.41 -8.38
CA CYS A 22 -7.28 3.38 -8.53
C CYS A 22 -7.75 3.25 -9.99
N GLU A 23 -7.95 4.36 -10.70
CA GLU A 23 -8.27 4.34 -12.14
C GLU A 23 -7.14 3.71 -12.98
N ALA A 24 -5.89 4.03 -12.64
CA ALA A 24 -4.72 3.42 -13.26
C ALA A 24 -4.65 1.92 -12.97
N ALA A 25 -4.93 1.48 -11.74
CA ALA A 25 -5.02 0.06 -11.40
C ALA A 25 -6.10 -0.68 -12.22
N GLY A 26 -7.26 -0.04 -12.43
CA GLY A 26 -8.30 -0.57 -13.32
C GLY A 26 -7.82 -0.71 -14.77
N SER A 27 -7.09 0.29 -15.27
CA SER A 27 -6.48 0.26 -16.61
C SER A 27 -5.42 -0.84 -16.74
N ILE A 28 -4.56 -1.00 -15.72
CA ILE A 28 -3.55 -2.06 -15.65
C ILE A 28 -4.23 -3.43 -15.64
N ARG A 29 -5.34 -3.58 -14.90
CA ARG A 29 -6.10 -4.84 -14.88
C ARG A 29 -6.59 -5.23 -16.26
N LEU A 30 -7.10 -4.27 -17.03
CA LEU A 30 -7.60 -4.49 -18.38
C LEU A 30 -6.48 -4.85 -19.37
N GLN A 31 -5.29 -4.26 -19.21
CA GLN A 31 -4.18 -4.41 -20.17
C GLN A 31 -3.22 -5.56 -19.83
N TYR A 32 -2.97 -5.79 -18.54
CA TYR A 32 -1.91 -6.68 -18.04
C TYR A 32 -2.43 -7.75 -17.06
N GLY A 33 -3.71 -7.69 -16.67
CA GLY A 33 -4.36 -8.69 -15.83
C GLY A 33 -4.34 -8.37 -14.34
N VAL A 34 -4.96 -9.25 -13.56
CA VAL A 34 -5.27 -9.05 -12.13
C VAL A 34 -4.01 -8.94 -11.28
N ALA A 35 -3.01 -9.80 -11.51
CA ALA A 35 -1.78 -9.82 -10.72
C ALA A 35 -1.00 -8.49 -10.81
N SER A 36 -0.81 -7.96 -12.03
CA SER A 36 -0.12 -6.68 -12.24
C SER A 36 -0.88 -5.50 -11.64
N ALA A 37 -2.22 -5.51 -11.74
CA ALA A 37 -3.04 -4.48 -11.11
C ALA A 37 -2.94 -4.53 -9.58
N PHE A 38 -2.92 -5.73 -9.01
CA PHE A 38 -2.81 -5.93 -7.57
C PHE A 38 -1.42 -5.53 -7.04
N ASP A 39 -0.35 -5.88 -7.75
CA ASP A 39 1.02 -5.47 -7.40
C ASP A 39 1.16 -3.96 -7.39
N TYR A 40 0.63 -3.29 -8.42
CA TYR A 40 0.64 -1.83 -8.47
C TYR A 40 -0.22 -1.21 -7.36
N ALA A 41 -1.47 -1.64 -7.21
CA ALA A 41 -2.41 -1.00 -6.32
C ALA A 41 -2.09 -1.25 -4.83
N VAL A 42 -1.79 -2.50 -4.48
CA VAL A 42 -1.54 -2.94 -3.09
C VAL A 42 -0.05 -3.00 -2.79
N GLY A 43 0.71 -3.68 -3.65
CA GLY A 43 2.15 -3.92 -3.45
C GLY A 43 3.01 -2.66 -3.52
N GLU A 44 2.54 -1.60 -4.17
CA GLU A 44 3.23 -0.30 -4.21
C GLU A 44 2.37 0.81 -3.58
N LYS A 45 1.22 1.13 -4.17
CA LYS A 45 0.53 2.38 -3.84
C LYS A 45 -0.07 2.40 -2.44
N LEU A 46 -0.80 1.36 -2.06
CA LEU A 46 -1.43 1.31 -0.74
C LEU A 46 -0.40 1.31 0.39
N LEU A 47 0.71 0.61 0.23
CA LEU A 47 1.78 0.58 1.23
C LEU A 47 2.46 1.93 1.38
N ASN A 48 2.76 2.62 0.27
CA ASN A 48 3.28 4.00 0.30
C ASN A 48 2.29 4.98 0.96
N PHE A 49 0.97 4.77 0.76
CA PHE A 49 -0.06 5.56 1.43
C PHE A 49 -0.13 5.28 2.93
N ALA A 50 0.02 4.01 3.34
CA ALA A 50 0.04 3.62 4.74
C ALA A 50 1.27 4.22 5.46
N GLU A 51 2.44 4.16 4.82
CA GLU A 51 3.66 4.81 5.30
C GLU A 51 3.48 6.33 5.45
N ALA A 52 2.99 7.01 4.40
CA ALA A 52 2.74 8.45 4.47
C ALA A 52 1.72 8.84 5.56
N ALA A 53 0.76 7.96 5.86
CA ALA A 53 -0.23 8.19 6.91
C ALA A 53 0.33 8.12 8.33
N GLU A 54 1.48 7.47 8.55
CA GLU A 54 2.17 7.46 9.84
C GLU A 54 2.67 8.87 10.20
N GLU A 55 3.20 9.61 9.22
CA GLU A 55 3.74 10.96 9.42
C GLU A 55 2.71 12.08 9.20
N HIS A 56 1.65 11.80 8.43
CA HIS A 56 0.69 12.80 7.97
C HIS A 56 -0.76 12.32 8.19
N PRO A 57 -1.39 12.72 9.32
CA PRO A 57 -2.74 12.30 9.68
C PRO A 57 -3.81 12.63 8.63
N GLU A 58 -3.58 13.62 7.77
CA GLU A 58 -4.46 13.96 6.65
C GLU A 58 -4.65 12.80 5.65
N PHE A 59 -3.68 11.89 5.53
CA PHE A 59 -3.75 10.71 4.64
C PHE A 59 -4.56 9.56 5.25
N SER A 60 -4.62 9.47 6.58
CA SER A 60 -5.41 8.44 7.28
C SER A 60 -6.89 8.47 6.89
N ARG A 61 -7.43 9.64 6.51
CA ARG A 61 -8.83 9.80 6.07
C ARG A 61 -9.10 9.21 4.69
N ALA A 62 -8.07 9.07 3.85
CA ALA A 62 -8.18 8.48 2.53
C ALA A 62 -8.13 6.95 2.59
N LEU A 63 -7.40 6.38 3.57
CA LEU A 63 -7.20 4.93 3.69
C LEU A 63 -8.52 4.14 3.63
N PRO A 64 -9.57 4.43 4.43
CA PRO A 64 -10.83 3.68 4.35
C PRO A 64 -11.47 3.69 2.95
N GLN A 65 -11.36 4.81 2.23
CA GLN A 65 -11.91 4.95 0.87
C GLN A 65 -11.09 4.14 -0.14
N ILE A 66 -9.76 4.14 -0.01
CA ILE A 66 -8.87 3.32 -0.83
C ILE A 66 -9.18 1.83 -0.63
N PHE A 67 -9.29 1.37 0.62
CA PHE A 67 -9.65 -0.01 0.92
C PHE A 67 -11.02 -0.38 0.33
N SER A 68 -12.00 0.54 0.36
CA SER A 68 -13.31 0.31 -0.24
C SER A 68 -13.24 0.13 -1.76
N GLU A 69 -12.50 1.00 -2.47
CA GLU A 69 -12.34 0.87 -3.93
C GLU A 69 -11.56 -0.38 -4.33
N LEU A 70 -10.51 -0.74 -3.59
CA LEU A 70 -9.76 -1.98 -3.85
C LEU A 70 -10.64 -3.22 -3.65
N ARG A 71 -11.48 -3.25 -2.61
CA ARG A 71 -12.44 -4.35 -2.39
C ARG A 71 -13.58 -4.38 -3.41
N ARG A 72 -13.85 -3.26 -4.10
CA ARG A 72 -14.76 -3.21 -5.25
C ARG A 72 -14.09 -3.74 -6.51
N MET A 73 -12.78 -3.52 -6.64
CA MET A 73 -11.99 -3.93 -7.80
C MET A 73 -11.62 -5.41 -7.75
N PHE A 74 -11.20 -5.94 -6.61
CA PHE A 74 -10.73 -7.32 -6.49
C PHE A 74 -11.70 -8.17 -5.69
N THR A 75 -11.92 -9.42 -6.11
CA THR A 75 -12.72 -10.37 -5.32
C THR A 75 -11.98 -10.76 -4.04
N PRO A 76 -12.68 -11.22 -2.99
CA PRO A 76 -12.04 -11.69 -1.76
C PRO A 76 -11.00 -12.80 -2.02
N GLU A 77 -11.23 -13.66 -3.01
CA GLU A 77 -10.31 -14.72 -3.43
C GLU A 77 -9.07 -14.14 -4.11
N GLU A 78 -9.24 -13.21 -5.07
CA GLU A 78 -8.13 -12.50 -5.73
C GLU A 78 -7.26 -11.77 -4.69
N ILE A 79 -7.89 -11.12 -3.71
CA ILE A 79 -7.20 -10.42 -2.60
C ILE A 79 -6.35 -11.41 -1.80
N LYS A 80 -6.92 -12.53 -1.35
CA LYS A 80 -6.19 -13.51 -0.53
C LYS A 80 -5.03 -14.14 -1.29
N GLU A 81 -5.26 -14.56 -2.53
CA GLU A 81 -4.25 -15.19 -3.37
C GLU A 81 -3.07 -14.25 -3.63
N HIS A 82 -3.34 -13.01 -4.01
CA HIS A 82 -2.28 -12.07 -4.32
C HIS A 82 -1.57 -11.53 -3.08
N LEU A 83 -2.24 -11.39 -1.93
CA LEU A 83 -1.56 -11.09 -0.67
C LEU A 83 -0.57 -12.19 -0.30
N ALA A 84 -0.96 -13.46 -0.39
CA ALA A 84 -0.06 -14.59 -0.12
C ALA A 84 1.16 -14.60 -1.07
N ARG A 85 0.96 -14.24 -2.34
CA ARG A 85 2.06 -14.10 -3.31
C ARG A 85 3.03 -12.97 -2.93
N ILE A 86 2.51 -11.80 -2.54
CA ILE A 86 3.35 -10.67 -2.11
C ILE A 86 4.11 -11.02 -0.83
N GLU A 87 3.46 -11.66 0.14
CA GLU A 87 4.07 -12.12 1.40
C GLU A 87 5.22 -13.09 1.13
N SER A 88 5.01 -14.10 0.28
CA SER A 88 6.05 -15.04 -0.13
C SER A 88 7.23 -14.36 -0.82
N ALA A 89 6.97 -13.46 -1.77
CA ALA A 89 8.03 -12.72 -2.47
C ALA A 89 8.84 -11.80 -1.54
N ARG A 90 8.21 -11.25 -0.50
CA ARG A 90 8.87 -10.45 0.54
C ARG A 90 9.75 -11.31 1.44
N LEU A 91 9.23 -12.45 1.91
CA LEU A 91 9.99 -13.41 2.71
C LEU A 91 11.23 -13.90 1.95
N GLN A 92 11.08 -14.21 0.66
CA GLN A 92 12.21 -14.61 -0.18
C GLN A 92 13.28 -13.50 -0.26
N ARG A 93 12.86 -12.25 -0.51
CA ARG A 93 13.78 -11.10 -0.54
C ARG A 93 14.49 -10.87 0.79
N ALA A 94 13.78 -11.01 1.91
CA ALA A 94 14.37 -10.88 3.25
C ALA A 94 15.43 -11.97 3.51
N MET A 95 15.16 -13.21 3.09
CA MET A 95 16.13 -14.31 3.18
C MET A 95 17.36 -14.06 2.29
N GLU A 96 17.16 -13.57 1.06
CA GLU A 96 18.25 -13.21 0.14
C GLU A 96 19.11 -12.05 0.70
N ALA A 97 18.49 -11.06 1.32
CA ALA A 97 19.19 -9.93 1.94
C ALA A 97 20.05 -10.36 3.15
N MET A 98 19.58 -11.34 3.95
CA MET A 98 20.37 -11.90 5.06
C MET A 98 21.64 -12.65 4.60
N ASP A 99 21.67 -13.17 3.36
CA ASP A 99 22.82 -13.88 2.81
C ASP A 99 23.92 -12.90 2.30
N VAL A 100 23.58 -11.62 2.14
CA VAL A 100 24.49 -10.52 1.77
C VAL A 100 24.71 -9.63 2.99
N TYR A 101 25.52 -10.09 3.94
CA TYR A 101 25.77 -9.38 5.22
C TYR A 101 26.49 -8.03 5.02
N ASP A 102 25.72 -6.93 4.97
CA ASP A 102 26.16 -5.57 5.32
C ASP A 102 25.20 -5.02 6.39
N PRO A 103 25.61 -4.97 7.68
CA PRO A 103 24.74 -4.66 8.80
C PRO A 103 24.58 -3.16 8.99
N ALA A 104 23.84 -2.51 8.11
CA ALA A 104 23.25 -1.22 8.43
C ALA A 104 22.07 -1.47 9.39
N LEU A 105 22.26 -1.17 10.68
CA LEU A 105 21.23 -1.24 11.73
C LEU A 105 19.92 -0.49 11.38
N ASP A 106 19.98 0.46 10.45
CA ASP A 106 18.81 1.17 9.91
C ASP A 106 17.92 0.29 9.01
N ASP A 107 18.47 -0.73 8.34
CA ASP A 107 17.74 -1.58 7.38
C ASP A 107 16.79 -2.55 8.11
N LEU A 108 17.21 -3.07 9.27
CA LEU A 108 16.41 -4.02 10.05
C LEU A 108 15.14 -3.36 10.65
N ALA A 109 15.26 -2.14 11.19
CA ALA A 109 14.12 -1.41 11.74
C ALA A 109 13.15 -0.96 10.64
N ALA A 110 13.66 -0.55 9.48
CA ALA A 110 12.85 -0.23 8.31
C ALA A 110 12.10 -1.46 7.79
N SER A 111 12.76 -2.62 7.76
CA SER A 111 12.15 -3.91 7.40
C SER A 111 11.02 -4.31 8.36
N ASP A 112 11.24 -4.18 9.68
CA ASP A 112 10.20 -4.48 10.67
C ASP A 112 8.98 -3.55 10.56
N ALA A 113 9.20 -2.26 10.29
CA ALA A 113 8.12 -1.31 10.04
C ALA A 113 7.36 -1.65 8.74
N GLU A 114 8.07 -2.05 7.70
CA GLU A 114 7.46 -2.45 6.43
C GLU A 114 6.62 -3.73 6.56
N ALA A 115 7.09 -4.70 7.35
CA ALA A 115 6.35 -5.92 7.66
C ALA A 115 5.06 -5.61 8.45
N GLN A 116 5.15 -4.74 9.46
CA GLN A 116 3.98 -4.31 10.24
C GLN A 116 2.95 -3.57 9.38
N ARG A 117 3.39 -2.69 8.48
CA ARG A 117 2.50 -2.02 7.51
C ARG A 117 1.80 -3.02 6.60
N PHE A 118 2.53 -4.01 6.12
CA PHE A 118 1.94 -5.04 5.26
C PHE A 118 0.91 -5.88 6.01
N GLU A 119 1.19 -6.28 7.24
CA GLU A 119 0.21 -7.01 8.07
C GLU A 119 -1.05 -6.16 8.34
N PHE A 120 -0.89 -4.88 8.65
CA PHE A 120 -2.02 -3.96 8.82
C PHE A 120 -2.88 -3.85 7.55
N VAL A 121 -2.25 -3.70 6.38
CA VAL A 121 -2.94 -3.68 5.09
C VAL A 121 -3.63 -5.00 4.79
N LYS A 122 -2.97 -6.14 5.07
CA LYS A 122 -3.51 -7.50 4.90
C LYS A 122 -4.76 -7.70 5.75
N GLU A 123 -4.72 -7.30 7.01
CA GLU A 123 -5.86 -7.39 7.93
C GLU A 123 -7.05 -6.58 7.40
N LEU A 124 -6.84 -5.32 7.01
CA LEU A 124 -7.93 -4.46 6.54
C LEU A 124 -8.53 -4.90 5.19
N LEU A 125 -7.72 -5.40 4.27
CA LEU A 125 -8.22 -5.92 2.99
C LEU A 125 -9.04 -7.21 3.16
N THR A 126 -8.71 -8.02 4.17
CA THR A 126 -9.36 -9.31 4.41
C THR A 126 -10.48 -9.26 5.46
N ALA A 127 -10.59 -8.16 6.22
CA ALA A 127 -11.62 -7.97 7.24
C ALA A 127 -13.03 -8.10 6.64
N PRO A 128 -13.97 -8.81 7.29
CA PRO A 128 -15.32 -9.04 6.76
C PRO A 128 -16.13 -7.73 6.59
N ALA A 129 -15.85 -6.71 7.40
CA ALA A 129 -16.36 -5.35 7.23
C ALA A 129 -15.26 -4.35 7.61
N LEU A 130 -14.96 -3.39 6.75
CA LEU A 130 -14.30 -2.16 7.19
C LEU A 130 -15.35 -1.45 8.03
N GLY A 131 -15.11 -1.30 9.33
CA GLY A 131 -16.06 -0.64 10.23
C GLY A 131 -16.30 0.81 9.81
N THR A 132 -17.20 1.02 8.86
CA THR A 132 -17.78 2.33 8.54
C THR A 132 -19.08 2.41 9.32
N SER A 133 -18.99 2.90 10.54
CA SER A 133 -20.15 3.44 11.26
C SER A 133 -19.90 4.89 11.63
#